data_AF-A0A2R6GF63-F1
#
_entry.id   AF-A0A2R6GF63-F1
#
_cell.length_a   1.000
_cell.length_b   1.000
_cell.length_c   1.000
_cell.angle_alpha   90.00
_cell.angle_beta   90.00
_cell.angle_gamma   90.00
#
_symmetry.space_group_name_H-M   'P 1'
#
loop_
_entity.id
_entity.type
_entity.pdbx_description
1 polymer ?
#
loop_
_entity_poly.entity_id
_entity_poly.type
_entity_poly.pdbx_seq_one_letter_code
_entity_poly.pdbx_strand_id
1 'polypeptide(L)'
;MRVADREAVEGDRERITVVPESLDDLWHLTYVIEPGDLAAADTTRRIQRDDDKTRDTGGQREPMWVRLSVTDVEFAKFSNRLRVGGEIVDCSREDQLDFHHTLNVEAHDELTIEKIWQVDQLERLEEAVEAAEQPDVAVATVEEGAAHVHTVAQYGIEERASITGTTGKGEFARSRDELFEELTAILRRLDVEA
;
A
#
# COMPACT_ATOMS: atom_id res chain seq x y z
N MET A 1 -3.99 -10.02 1.16
CA MET A 1 -2.56 -10.38 1.10
C MET A 1 -2.42 -11.87 0.93
N ARG A 2 -1.41 -12.31 0.17
CA ARG A 2 -1.02 -13.71 0.05
C ARG A 2 0.41 -13.93 0.56
N VAL A 3 0.60 -14.96 1.38
CA VAL A 3 1.94 -15.48 1.68
C VAL A 3 2.33 -16.45 0.56
N ALA A 4 3.38 -16.10 -0.19
CA ALA A 4 3.85 -16.89 -1.33
C ALA A 4 4.81 -18.00 -0.91
N ASP A 5 5.67 -17.72 0.07
CA ASP A 5 6.71 -18.65 0.53
C ASP A 5 7.15 -18.34 1.97
N ARG A 6 7.63 -19.35 2.70
CA ARG A 6 8.16 -19.22 4.06
C ARG A 6 9.27 -20.24 4.29
N GLU A 7 10.45 -19.73 4.62
CA GLU A 7 11.66 -20.53 4.79
C GLU A 7 12.40 -20.17 6.09
N ALA A 8 12.85 -21.17 6.84
CA ALA A 8 13.77 -20.95 7.95
C ALA A 8 15.18 -20.66 7.40
N VAL A 9 15.83 -19.62 7.92
CA VAL A 9 17.18 -19.21 7.52
C VAL A 9 18.17 -19.52 8.66
N GLU A 10 19.47 -19.27 8.46
CA GLU A 10 20.46 -19.52 9.52
C GLU A 10 20.15 -18.73 10.81
N GLY A 11 20.18 -19.43 11.95
CA GLY A 11 19.86 -18.87 13.26
C GLY A 11 18.37 -18.91 13.57
N ASP A 12 17.89 -17.93 14.32
CA ASP A 12 16.47 -17.78 14.71
C ASP A 12 15.67 -16.91 13.72
N ARG A 13 16.20 -16.70 12.51
CA ARG A 13 15.57 -15.86 11.48
C ARG A 13 14.70 -16.71 10.56
N GLU A 14 13.60 -16.13 10.11
CA GLU A 14 12.79 -16.68 9.03
C GLU A 14 12.61 -15.65 7.92
N ARG A 15 12.52 -16.17 6.70
CA ARG A 15 12.24 -15.42 5.49
C ARG A 15 10.80 -15.72 5.07
N ILE A 16 9.99 -14.68 4.92
CA ILE A 16 8.61 -14.77 4.46
C ILE A 16 8.46 -13.90 3.22
N THR A 17 7.98 -14.51 2.14
CA THR A 17 7.65 -13.79 0.90
C THR A 17 6.16 -13.54 0.86
N VAL A 18 5.78 -12.27 0.76
CA VAL A 18 4.40 -11.81 0.70
C VAL A 18 4.10 -11.12 -0.62
N VAL A 19 2.84 -11.20 -1.03
CA VAL A 19 2.29 -10.45 -2.16
C VAL A 19 1.09 -9.67 -1.62
N PRO A 20 1.21 -8.35 -1.41
CA PRO A 20 0.07 -7.52 -1.03
C PRO A 20 -0.90 -7.46 -2.22
N GLU A 21 -2.19 -7.45 -1.93
CA GLU A 21 -3.28 -7.39 -2.92
C GLU A 21 -4.09 -6.11 -2.78
N SER A 22 -4.00 -5.45 -1.62
CA SER A 22 -4.73 -4.22 -1.30
C SER A 22 -3.84 -3.14 -0.66
N LEU A 23 -4.39 -1.94 -0.52
CA LEU A 23 -3.77 -0.86 0.27
C LEU A 23 -3.70 -1.18 1.76
N ASP A 24 -4.68 -1.93 2.27
CA ASP A 24 -4.68 -2.40 3.65
C ASP A 24 -3.47 -3.30 3.92
N ASP A 25 -3.14 -4.20 2.98
CA ASP A 25 -1.97 -5.06 3.09
C ASP A 25 -0.66 -4.24 3.20
N LEU A 26 -0.51 -3.22 2.34
CA LEU A 26 0.65 -2.31 2.38
C LEU A 26 0.73 -1.55 3.72
N TRP A 27 -0.42 -1.14 4.26
CA TRP A 27 -0.49 -0.54 5.58
C TRP A 27 -0.12 -1.54 6.69
N HIS A 28 -0.60 -2.78 6.63
CA HIS A 28 -0.25 -3.84 7.57
C HIS A 28 1.26 -4.08 7.59
N LEU A 29 1.90 -4.14 6.43
CA LEU A 29 3.34 -4.33 6.27
C LEU A 29 4.18 -3.21 6.92
N THR A 30 3.63 -2.00 7.04
CA THR A 30 4.32 -0.87 7.72
C THR A 30 4.58 -1.13 9.20
N TYR A 31 3.78 -2.00 9.84
CA TYR A 31 3.96 -2.39 11.24
C TYR A 31 4.67 -3.74 11.40
N VAL A 32 4.85 -4.46 10.30
CA VAL A 32 5.56 -5.75 10.28
C VAL A 32 7.05 -5.54 10.07
N ILE A 33 7.41 -4.62 9.17
CA ILE A 33 8.79 -4.32 8.79
C ILE A 33 9.34 -3.21 9.69
N GLU A 34 10.52 -3.44 10.26
CA GLU A 34 11.18 -2.56 11.21
C GLU A 34 12.63 -2.28 10.79
N PRO A 35 13.22 -1.16 11.24
CA PRO A 35 14.64 -0.90 11.04
C PRO A 35 15.51 -2.04 11.60
N GLY A 36 16.46 -2.51 10.79
CA GLY A 36 17.32 -3.67 11.10
C GLY A 36 16.86 -4.99 10.49
N ASP A 37 15.66 -5.05 9.93
CA ASP A 37 15.20 -6.17 9.11
C ASP A 37 15.88 -6.18 7.73
N LEU A 38 15.77 -7.29 7.02
CA LEU A 38 16.15 -7.39 5.61
C LEU A 38 14.90 -7.46 4.74
N ALA A 39 14.83 -6.59 3.73
CA ALA A 39 13.73 -6.57 2.75
C ALA A 39 14.29 -6.72 1.34
N ALA A 40 13.75 -7.64 0.55
CA ALA A 40 14.19 -7.87 -0.82
C ALA A 40 13.04 -7.87 -1.82
N ALA A 41 13.25 -7.23 -2.96
CA ALA A 41 12.28 -7.16 -4.05
C ALA A 41 12.97 -6.77 -5.36
N ASP A 42 12.28 -6.98 -6.47
CA ASP A 42 12.65 -6.41 -7.76
C ASP A 42 12.36 -4.91 -7.81
N THR A 43 13.27 -4.14 -8.39
CA THR A 43 13.15 -2.69 -8.54
C THR A 43 13.77 -2.26 -9.87
N THR A 44 13.65 -0.97 -10.18
CA THR A 44 14.43 -0.34 -11.25
C THR A 44 15.27 0.78 -10.67
N ARG A 45 16.50 0.92 -11.18
CA ARG A 45 17.42 1.99 -10.79
C ARG A 45 18.05 2.62 -12.03
N ARG A 46 18.33 3.92 -11.95
CA ARG A 46 19.04 4.62 -13.03
C ARG A 46 20.53 4.35 -12.89
N ILE A 47 21.13 3.71 -13.87
CA ILE A 47 22.55 3.34 -13.90
C ILE A 47 23.25 4.13 -15.00
N GLN A 48 24.38 4.75 -14.66
CA GLN A 48 25.25 5.43 -15.62
C GLN A 48 26.49 4.56 -15.85
N ARG A 49 26.70 4.13 -17.10
CA ARG A 49 27.84 3.28 -17.47
C ARG A 49 29.09 4.13 -17.68
N ASP A 50 30.25 3.55 -17.41
CA ASP A 50 31.53 4.26 -17.52
C ASP A 50 31.81 4.80 -18.93
N ASP A 51 31.36 4.10 -19.97
CA ASP A 51 31.52 4.51 -21.38
C ASP A 51 30.70 5.77 -21.74
N ASP A 52 29.66 6.09 -20.97
CA ASP A 52 28.80 7.27 -21.16
C ASP A 52 29.36 8.53 -20.49
N LYS A 53 30.50 8.47 -19.78
CA LYS A 53 31.10 9.62 -19.08
C LYS A 53 31.53 10.77 -20.00
N THR A 54 31.59 10.54 -21.32
CA THR A 54 31.97 11.57 -22.31
C THR A 54 30.79 12.47 -22.72
N ARG A 55 29.53 12.04 -22.48
CA ARG A 55 28.33 12.81 -22.80
C ARG A 55 27.25 12.53 -21.77
N ASP A 56 26.76 13.57 -21.10
CA ASP A 56 25.76 13.42 -20.04
C ASP A 56 24.39 12.99 -20.61
N THR A 57 24.22 11.69 -20.77
CA THR A 57 22.94 11.03 -21.12
C THR A 57 22.10 10.75 -19.86
N GLY A 58 22.65 11.04 -18.67
CA GLY A 58 22.08 10.83 -17.36
C GLY A 58 21.85 9.36 -16.97
N GLY A 59 22.25 8.38 -17.79
CA GLY A 59 22.08 6.95 -17.50
C GLY A 59 20.69 6.39 -17.83
N GLN A 60 20.59 5.06 -17.88
CA GLN A 60 19.40 4.30 -18.28
C GLN A 60 18.74 3.65 -17.05
N ARG A 61 17.40 3.53 -17.04
CA ARG A 61 16.70 2.74 -16.01
C ARG A 61 16.86 1.26 -16.35
N GLU A 62 17.50 0.53 -15.47
CA GLU A 62 17.70 -0.92 -15.61
C GLU A 62 16.98 -1.63 -14.45
N PRO A 63 16.28 -2.76 -14.71
CA PRO A 63 15.71 -3.60 -13.65
C PRO A 63 16.85 -4.28 -12.87
N MET A 64 16.64 -4.44 -11.57
CA MET A 64 17.56 -5.13 -10.68
C MET A 64 16.81 -5.67 -9.47
N TRP A 65 17.26 -6.81 -8.96
CA TRP A 65 16.85 -7.30 -7.65
C TRP A 65 17.75 -6.67 -6.58
N VAL A 66 17.17 -6.22 -5.47
CA VAL A 66 17.92 -5.69 -4.32
C VAL A 66 17.41 -6.31 -3.03
N ARG A 67 18.33 -6.49 -2.08
CA ARG A 67 18.07 -6.72 -0.67
C ARG A 67 18.61 -5.56 0.13
N LEU A 68 17.74 -4.94 0.90
CA LEU A 68 18.03 -3.79 1.74
C LEU A 68 18.16 -4.21 3.20
N SER A 69 19.15 -3.64 3.90
CA SER A 69 19.09 -3.48 5.35
C SER A 69 18.20 -2.29 5.65
N VAL A 70 17.01 -2.55 6.22
CA VAL A 70 15.96 -1.54 6.37
C VAL A 70 16.38 -0.46 7.37
N THR A 71 16.22 0.80 6.96
CA THR A 71 16.42 1.98 7.79
C THR A 71 15.12 2.68 8.14
N ASP A 72 14.16 2.68 7.21
CA ASP A 72 12.88 3.37 7.33
C ASP A 72 11.80 2.69 6.49
N VAL A 73 10.56 2.81 6.96
CA VAL A 73 9.36 2.28 6.30
C VAL A 73 8.27 3.34 6.37
N GLU A 74 7.66 3.65 5.22
CA GLU A 74 6.62 4.68 5.10
C GLU A 74 5.47 4.19 4.22
N PHE A 75 4.25 4.20 4.75
CA PHE A 75 3.05 4.02 3.95
C PHE A 75 2.65 5.32 3.24
N ALA A 76 2.94 5.40 1.94
CA ALA A 76 2.59 6.54 1.11
C ALA A 76 1.17 6.37 0.52
N LYS A 77 0.15 6.55 1.37
CA LYS A 77 -1.28 6.36 1.01
C LYS A 77 -1.68 7.01 -0.31
N PHE A 78 -1.33 8.28 -0.54
CA PHE A 78 -1.71 9.01 -1.77
C PHE A 78 -1.02 8.51 -3.04
N SER A 79 0.04 7.72 -2.90
CA SER A 79 0.79 7.13 -4.02
C SER A 79 0.59 5.62 -4.11
N ASN A 80 -0.34 5.07 -3.32
CA ASN A 80 -0.71 3.66 -3.28
C ASN A 80 0.49 2.71 -3.17
N ARG A 81 1.47 3.05 -2.31
CA ARG A 81 2.71 2.27 -2.19
C ARG A 81 3.27 2.28 -0.76
N LEU A 82 3.98 1.21 -0.44
CA LEU A 82 4.87 1.14 0.71
C LEU A 82 6.30 1.50 0.27
N ARG A 83 6.93 2.44 0.97
CA ARG A 83 8.33 2.80 0.77
C ARG A 83 9.16 2.10 1.84
N VAL A 84 10.10 1.26 1.42
CA VAL A 84 11.07 0.61 2.31
C VAL A 84 12.45 1.13 1.95
N GLY A 85 12.98 2.02 2.78
CA GLY A 85 14.30 2.63 2.64
C GLY A 85 15.36 1.79 3.34
N GLY A 86 16.55 1.74 2.75
CA GLY A 86 17.68 1.03 3.35
C GLY A 86 18.95 1.05 2.52
N GLU A 87 20.00 0.47 3.10
CA GLU A 87 21.27 0.23 2.42
C GLU A 87 21.22 -1.09 1.65
N ILE A 88 21.69 -1.12 0.40
CA ILE A 88 21.76 -2.33 -0.41
C ILE A 88 22.87 -3.23 0.13
N VAL A 89 22.48 -4.32 0.79
CA VAL A 89 23.41 -5.34 1.32
C VAL A 89 23.61 -6.51 0.36
N ASP A 90 22.73 -6.65 -0.64
CA ASP A 90 22.86 -7.62 -1.71
C ASP A 90 22.05 -7.18 -2.92
N CYS A 91 22.50 -7.51 -4.13
CA CYS A 91 21.77 -7.20 -5.34
C CYS A 91 22.31 -7.95 -6.55
N SER A 92 21.52 -8.00 -7.63
CA SER A 92 21.94 -8.61 -8.90
C SER A 92 23.03 -7.83 -9.65
N ARG A 93 23.49 -6.69 -9.10
CA ARG A 93 24.50 -5.79 -9.69
C ARG A 93 25.48 -5.33 -8.64
N GLU A 94 26.61 -6.02 -8.54
CA GLU A 94 27.61 -5.81 -7.49
C GLU A 94 28.14 -4.36 -7.41
N ASP A 95 28.10 -3.59 -8.50
CA ASP A 95 28.47 -2.17 -8.54
C ASP A 95 27.50 -1.24 -7.79
N GLN A 96 26.39 -1.78 -7.29
CA GLN A 96 25.34 -1.06 -6.56
C GLN A 96 25.28 -1.42 -5.07
N LEU A 97 26.15 -2.31 -4.60
CA LEU A 97 26.28 -2.63 -3.17
C LEU A 97 26.68 -1.38 -2.36
N ASP A 98 26.28 -1.36 -1.09
CA ASP A 98 26.53 -0.30 -0.10
C ASP A 98 25.87 1.07 -0.41
N PHE A 99 25.19 1.21 -1.56
CA PHE A 99 24.38 2.38 -1.86
C PHE A 99 23.02 2.31 -1.16
N HIS A 100 22.43 3.47 -0.88
CA HIS A 100 21.07 3.54 -0.38
C HIS A 100 20.05 3.48 -1.52
N HIS A 101 18.94 2.82 -1.25
CA HIS A 101 17.80 2.73 -2.17
C HIS A 101 16.49 2.64 -1.41
N THR A 102 15.40 2.96 -2.09
CA THR A 102 14.05 2.82 -1.56
C THR A 102 13.26 1.89 -2.46
N LEU A 103 12.90 0.73 -1.94
CA LEU A 103 11.91 -0.15 -2.57
C LEU A 103 10.56 0.54 -2.52
N ASN A 104 9.89 0.62 -3.66
CA ASN A 104 8.52 1.11 -3.75
C ASN A 104 7.65 -0.11 -4.07
N VAL A 105 7.00 -0.65 -3.05
CA VAL A 105 6.16 -1.85 -3.15
C VAL A 105 4.72 -1.41 -3.39
N GLU A 106 4.15 -1.86 -4.49
CA GLU A 106 2.76 -1.64 -4.89
C GLU A 106 1.96 -2.94 -4.72
N ALA A 107 0.64 -2.89 -4.95
CA ALA A 107 -0.17 -4.10 -4.96
C ALA A 107 0.32 -5.06 -6.06
N HIS A 108 0.36 -6.34 -5.72
CA HIS A 108 0.83 -7.48 -6.51
C HIS A 108 2.35 -7.58 -6.71
N ASP A 109 3.14 -6.69 -6.12
CA ASP A 109 4.60 -6.83 -6.11
C ASP A 109 5.03 -7.90 -5.09
N GLU A 110 6.04 -8.70 -5.42
CA GLU A 110 6.61 -9.66 -4.46
C GLU A 110 7.59 -8.95 -3.53
N LEU A 111 7.37 -9.08 -2.21
CA LEU A 111 8.25 -8.57 -1.18
C LEU A 111 8.68 -9.70 -0.26
N THR A 112 9.99 -9.89 -0.13
CA THR A 112 10.60 -10.86 0.77
C THR A 112 11.10 -10.15 2.02
N ILE A 113 10.67 -10.59 3.20
CA ILE A 113 11.07 -10.04 4.50
C ILE A 113 11.82 -11.13 5.28
N GLU A 114 13.04 -10.84 5.69
CA GLU A 114 13.86 -11.73 6.52
C GLU A 114 14.16 -11.03 7.85
N LYS A 115 13.68 -11.63 8.94
CA LYS A 115 13.86 -11.12 10.30
C LYS A 115 13.67 -12.22 11.36
N ILE A 116 13.86 -11.87 12.63
CA ILE A 116 13.39 -12.67 13.75
C ILE A 116 11.95 -12.24 14.02
N TRP A 117 11.00 -13.09 13.67
CA TRP A 117 9.57 -12.78 13.74
C TRP A 117 9.06 -12.84 15.17
N GLN A 118 8.34 -11.79 15.58
CA GLN A 118 7.58 -11.81 16.83
C GLN A 118 6.19 -12.41 16.60
N VAL A 119 5.59 -12.94 17.66
CA VAL A 119 4.27 -13.60 17.60
C VAL A 119 3.20 -12.62 17.08
N ASP A 120 3.19 -11.39 17.58
CA ASP A 120 2.24 -10.34 17.17
C ASP A 120 2.41 -9.93 15.70
N GLN A 121 3.62 -10.00 15.15
CA GLN A 121 3.89 -9.71 13.74
C GLN A 121 3.36 -10.81 12.82
N LEU A 122 3.47 -12.08 13.26
CA LEU A 122 2.91 -13.22 12.56
C LEU A 122 1.37 -13.20 12.62
N GLU A 123 0.80 -12.97 13.81
CA GLU A 123 -0.65 -12.79 13.98
C GLU A 123 -1.17 -11.67 13.08
N ARG A 124 -0.46 -10.53 13.00
CA ARG A 124 -0.83 -9.42 12.11
C ARG A 124 -0.77 -9.78 10.63
N LEU A 125 0.20 -10.59 10.20
CA LEU A 125 0.25 -11.09 8.83
C LEU A 125 -0.94 -12.00 8.55
N GLU A 126 -1.28 -12.90 9.48
CA GLU A 126 -2.43 -13.80 9.38
C GLU A 126 -3.75 -13.01 9.30
N GLU A 127 -3.94 -12.01 10.17
CA GLU A 127 -5.11 -11.11 10.13
C GLU A 127 -5.28 -10.42 8.77
N ALA A 128 -4.19 -9.98 8.16
CA ALA A 128 -4.22 -9.32 6.85
C ALA A 128 -4.47 -10.31 5.69
N VAL A 129 -4.08 -11.58 5.85
CA VAL A 129 -4.48 -12.65 4.92
C VAL A 129 -5.98 -12.93 5.03
N GLU A 130 -6.51 -13.05 6.25
CA GLU A 130 -7.95 -13.29 6.49
C GLU A 130 -8.82 -12.10 6.06
N ALA A 131 -8.36 -10.87 6.29
CA ALA A 131 -9.10 -9.67 5.93
C ALA A 131 -9.27 -9.50 4.41
N ALA A 132 -8.37 -10.06 3.60
CA ALA A 132 -8.49 -10.02 2.14
C ALA A 132 -9.72 -10.78 1.61
N GLU A 133 -10.33 -11.65 2.43
CA GLU A 133 -11.57 -12.35 2.11
C GLU A 133 -12.83 -11.58 2.56
N GLN A 134 -12.67 -10.48 3.30
CA GLN A 134 -13.81 -9.70 3.80
C GLN A 134 -14.26 -8.67 2.75
N PRO A 135 -15.59 -8.50 2.55
CA PRO A 135 -16.09 -7.50 1.61
C PRO A 135 -15.86 -6.08 2.13
N ASP A 136 -15.68 -5.15 1.20
CA ASP A 136 -15.65 -3.73 1.51
C ASP A 136 -16.95 -3.29 2.21
N VAL A 137 -16.85 -2.30 3.12
CA VAL A 137 -18.01 -1.75 3.81
C VAL A 137 -18.19 -0.28 3.44
N ALA A 138 -19.34 0.07 2.86
CA ALA A 138 -19.75 1.45 2.66
C ALA A 138 -20.76 1.90 3.73
N VAL A 139 -20.55 3.09 4.26
CA VAL A 139 -21.42 3.73 5.25
C VAL A 139 -21.99 5.01 4.64
N ALA A 140 -23.32 5.08 4.52
CA ALA A 140 -24.04 6.27 4.12
C ALA A 140 -24.76 6.89 5.31
N THR A 141 -24.44 8.14 5.65
CA THR A 141 -25.17 8.94 6.63
C THR A 141 -26.05 9.95 5.90
N VAL A 142 -27.29 10.12 6.35
CA VAL A 142 -28.27 10.97 5.68
C VAL A 142 -29.00 11.84 6.71
N GLU A 143 -28.98 13.14 6.48
CA GLU A 143 -29.74 14.15 7.20
C GLU A 143 -30.77 14.81 6.26
N GLU A 144 -31.51 15.82 6.74
CA GLU A 144 -32.56 16.47 5.96
C GLU A 144 -32.03 17.10 4.66
N GLY A 145 -30.84 17.69 4.72
CA GLY A 145 -30.21 18.45 3.62
C GLY A 145 -28.79 18.05 3.32
N ALA A 146 -28.31 16.92 3.83
CA ALA A 146 -26.96 16.46 3.57
C ALA A 146 -26.92 14.94 3.57
N ALA A 147 -26.01 14.39 2.77
CA ALA A 147 -25.67 12.98 2.82
C ALA A 147 -24.16 12.82 2.65
N HIS A 148 -23.55 11.95 3.43
CA HIS A 148 -22.15 11.60 3.30
C HIS A 148 -22.01 10.12 3.07
N VAL A 149 -21.11 9.75 2.17
CA VAL A 149 -20.80 8.35 1.86
C VAL A 149 -19.33 8.13 2.13
N HIS A 150 -19.04 7.13 2.96
CA HIS A 150 -17.69 6.73 3.32
C HIS A 150 -17.47 5.26 3.01
N THR A 151 -16.24 4.86 2.76
CA THR A 151 -15.81 3.46 2.80
C THR A 151 -14.91 3.24 4.02
N VAL A 152 -15.09 2.10 4.68
CA VAL A 152 -14.29 1.67 5.81
C VAL A 152 -13.25 0.69 5.29
N ALA A 153 -11.97 1.07 5.43
CA ALA A 153 -10.82 0.20 5.20
C ALA A 153 -10.09 -0.03 6.54
N GLN A 154 -9.19 -1.01 6.60
CA GLN A 154 -8.40 -1.27 7.82
C GLN A 154 -7.43 -0.13 8.12
N TYR A 155 -6.86 0.52 7.09
CA TYR A 155 -6.01 1.71 7.24
C TYR A 155 -6.78 2.98 7.62
N GLY A 156 -8.12 2.96 7.56
CA GLY A 156 -8.97 4.07 7.98
C GLY A 156 -10.21 4.30 7.13
N ILE A 157 -10.86 5.45 7.36
CA ILE A 157 -12.12 5.82 6.70
C ILE A 157 -11.84 6.78 5.55
N GLU A 158 -12.49 6.57 4.41
CA GLU A 158 -12.38 7.45 3.25
C GLU A 158 -13.73 8.02 2.84
N GLU A 159 -13.84 9.35 2.75
CA GLU A 159 -15.03 10.00 2.20
C GLU A 159 -15.05 9.83 0.68
N ARG A 160 -16.12 9.19 0.18
CA ARG A 160 -16.37 8.97 -1.25
C ARG A 160 -17.23 10.07 -1.84
N ALA A 161 -18.17 10.59 -1.06
CA ALA A 161 -19.05 11.66 -1.48
C ALA A 161 -19.57 12.48 -0.30
N SER A 162 -19.77 13.76 -0.56
CA SER A 162 -20.47 14.70 0.30
C SER A 162 -21.49 15.44 -0.55
N ILE A 163 -22.77 15.23 -0.26
CA ILE A 163 -23.89 15.86 -0.94
C ILE A 163 -24.50 16.86 0.03
N THR A 164 -24.76 18.07 -0.43
CA THR A 164 -25.49 19.08 0.33
C THR A 164 -26.66 19.60 -0.50
N GLY A 165 -27.87 19.33 -0.04
CA GLY A 165 -29.12 19.87 -0.56
C GLY A 165 -29.55 21.12 0.20
N THR A 166 -30.08 22.11 -0.52
CA THR A 166 -30.73 23.27 0.10
C THR A 166 -32.15 22.89 0.53
N THR A 167 -32.29 22.24 1.68
CA THR A 167 -33.60 21.95 2.28
C THR A 167 -33.94 23.02 3.31
N GLY A 168 -35.07 23.70 3.10
CA GLY A 168 -35.55 24.78 3.96
C GLY A 168 -36.90 25.31 3.49
N LYS A 169 -37.45 26.34 4.15
CA LYS A 169 -38.67 27.04 3.69
C LYS A 169 -38.27 28.26 2.85
N GLY A 170 -38.65 28.30 1.58
CA GLY A 170 -38.43 29.44 0.69
C GLY A 170 -38.39 29.06 -0.79
N GLU A 171 -38.25 30.06 -1.66
CA GLU A 171 -38.28 29.95 -3.13
C GLU A 171 -37.11 29.11 -3.72
N PHE A 172 -36.09 28.81 -2.90
CA PHE A 172 -34.89 28.05 -3.27
C PHE A 172 -34.82 26.65 -2.63
N ALA A 173 -35.90 26.21 -1.99
CA ALA A 173 -35.99 24.88 -1.38
C ALA A 173 -35.99 23.80 -2.46
N ARG A 174 -35.00 22.91 -2.46
CA ARG A 174 -34.95 21.75 -3.35
C ARG A 174 -35.68 20.56 -2.73
N SER A 175 -36.22 19.69 -3.57
CA SER A 175 -36.89 18.48 -3.09
C SER A 175 -35.86 17.54 -2.45
N ARG A 176 -36.28 16.83 -1.40
CA ARG A 176 -35.52 15.71 -0.85
C ARG A 176 -35.33 14.58 -1.87
N ASP A 177 -36.21 14.49 -2.86
CA ASP A 177 -36.11 13.48 -3.92
C ASP A 177 -34.82 13.65 -4.72
N GLU A 178 -34.39 14.90 -4.97
CA GLU A 178 -33.12 15.18 -5.67
C GLU A 178 -31.91 14.67 -4.87
N LEU A 179 -31.91 14.87 -3.55
CA LEU A 179 -30.87 14.36 -2.66
C LEU A 179 -30.80 12.83 -2.71
N PHE A 180 -31.95 12.15 -2.66
CA PHE A 180 -32.01 10.69 -2.70
C PHE A 180 -31.65 10.12 -4.06
N GLU A 181 -32.02 10.79 -5.16
CA GLU A 181 -31.62 10.40 -6.52
C GLU A 181 -30.10 10.47 -6.68
N GLU A 182 -29.48 11.57 -6.23
CA GLU A 182 -28.03 11.74 -6.28
C GLU A 182 -27.31 10.71 -5.40
N LEU A 183 -27.76 10.53 -4.16
CA LEU A 183 -27.20 9.51 -3.26
C LEU A 183 -27.32 8.11 -3.85
N THR A 184 -28.48 7.75 -4.41
CA THR A 184 -28.68 6.44 -5.03
C THR A 184 -27.75 6.24 -6.24
N ALA A 185 -27.53 7.29 -7.04
CA ALA A 185 -26.60 7.22 -8.16
C ALA A 185 -25.16 7.00 -7.71
N ILE A 186 -24.75 7.59 -6.57
CA ILE A 186 -23.42 7.38 -5.98
C ILE A 186 -23.30 5.96 -5.44
N LEU A 187 -24.27 5.49 -4.65
CA LEU A 187 -24.24 4.14 -4.07
C LEU A 187 -24.22 3.06 -5.15
N ARG A 188 -24.93 3.24 -6.27
CA ARG A 188 -24.88 2.30 -7.41
C ARG A 188 -23.53 2.23 -8.12
N ARG A 189 -22.67 3.23 -7.96
CA ARG A 189 -21.32 3.26 -8.54
C ARG A 189 -20.27 2.70 -7.58
N LEU A 190 -20.62 2.53 -6.31
CA LEU A 190 -19.74 1.88 -5.35
C LEU A 190 -19.79 0.39 -5.62
N ASP A 191 -18.67 -0.15 -6.07
CA ASP A 191 -18.44 -1.57 -6.27
C ASP A 191 -18.08 -2.19 -4.92
N VAL A 192 -19.06 -2.21 -4.02
CA VAL A 192 -18.93 -2.71 -2.66
C VAL A 192 -19.81 -3.94 -2.63
N GLU A 193 -19.21 -5.12 -2.48
CA GLU A 193 -19.94 -6.38 -2.38
C GLU A 193 -20.75 -6.39 -1.07
N ALA A 194 -21.98 -5.88 -1.13
CA ALA A 194 -22.93 -5.84 -0.02
C ALA A 194 -23.97 -6.97 -0.10
#